data_AF-A0A382F779-F1
#
_entry.id   AF-A0A382F779-F1
#
_cell.length_a   1.000
_cell.length_b   1.000
_cell.length_c   1.000
_cell.angle_alpha   90.00
_cell.angle_beta   90.00
_cell.angle_gamma   90.00
#
_symmetry.space_group_name_H-M   'P 1'
#
loop_
_entity.id
_entity.type
_entity.pdbx_description
1 polymer ?
#
loop_
_entity_poly.entity_id
_entity_poly.type
_entity_poly.pdbx_seq_one_letter_code
_entity_poly.pdbx_strand_id
1 'polypeptide(L)'
;MIKNNELVCVAVSGGKDSLVLLDILNKMSKTHNFRIFAVTIDEGIPGYRDEALKIVENFCARLKIEHEVFSYKELFDLTLEESLELRGDNKLSSCSICGTFRRRALDHAAKAINANVIATGHNLDDILQTFLINILSGDAKKIGWMDPDTSSNKVRKIKPLSEIYESEIVFYAFTNNLPFQTEPCPHMNEGIRTEIR
;
A
#
# COMPACT_ATOMS: atom_id res chain seq x y z
N MET A 1 15.47 3.02 8.83
CA MET A 1 14.33 2.18 8.39
C MET A 1 14.78 0.86 7.77
N ILE A 2 15.70 0.90 6.80
CA ILE A 2 16.25 -0.28 6.10
C ILE A 2 17.70 -0.50 6.55
N LYS A 3 18.12 -1.75 6.73
CA LYS A 3 19.52 -2.12 7.04
C LYS A 3 20.19 -2.78 5.83
N ASN A 4 21.52 -2.86 5.88
CA ASN A 4 22.30 -3.54 4.84
C ASN A 4 21.92 -5.02 4.73
N ASN A 5 21.98 -5.54 3.50
CA ASN A 5 21.63 -6.89 3.07
C ASN A 5 20.15 -7.29 3.26
N GLU A 6 19.27 -6.34 3.56
CA GLU A 6 17.85 -6.64 3.73
C GLU A 6 17.12 -6.72 2.39
N LEU A 7 16.07 -7.55 2.36
CA LEU A 7 15.10 -7.60 1.29
C LEU A 7 13.87 -6.76 1.68
N VAL A 8 13.57 -5.75 0.85
CA VAL A 8 12.44 -4.84 1.03
C VAL A 8 11.32 -5.23 0.07
N CYS A 9 10.21 -5.69 0.64
CA CYS A 9 8.93 -5.87 -0.03
C CYS A 9 8.28 -4.51 -0.23
N VAL A 10 8.19 -4.00 -1.45
CA VAL A 10 7.52 -2.74 -1.75
C VAL A 10 6.10 -3.03 -2.20
N ALA A 11 5.11 -2.53 -1.45
CA ALA A 11 3.71 -2.67 -1.81
C ALA A 11 3.35 -1.68 -2.91
N VAL A 12 3.03 -2.18 -4.11
CA VAL A 12 2.73 -1.37 -5.30
C VAL A 12 1.28 -1.61 -5.73
N SER A 13 0.47 -0.55 -5.72
CA SER A 13 -0.95 -0.62 -6.08
C SER A 13 -1.24 -0.11 -7.49
N GLY A 14 -0.27 0.51 -8.17
CA GLY A 14 -0.48 1.20 -9.46
C GLY A 14 -0.84 2.68 -9.32
N GLY A 15 -1.07 3.15 -8.08
CA GLY A 15 -1.25 4.56 -7.76
C GLY A 15 0.09 5.32 -7.71
N LYS A 16 0.00 6.65 -7.86
CA LYS A 16 1.15 7.57 -7.89
C LYS A 16 2.12 7.36 -6.72
N ASP A 17 1.62 7.29 -5.48
CA ASP A 17 2.47 7.27 -4.28
C ASP A 17 3.28 5.97 -4.21
N SER A 18 2.65 4.86 -4.59
CA SER A 18 3.28 3.54 -4.59
C SER A 18 4.37 3.39 -5.67
N LEU A 19 4.17 4.01 -6.83
CA LEU A 19 5.14 4.00 -7.94
C LEU A 19 6.30 4.96 -7.68
N VAL A 20 6.02 6.13 -7.10
CA VAL A 20 7.05 7.07 -6.62
C VAL A 20 7.92 6.39 -5.57
N LEU A 21 7.31 5.71 -4.60
CA LEU A 21 8.05 4.95 -3.59
C LEU A 21 8.97 3.89 -4.23
N LEU A 22 8.46 3.11 -5.19
CA LEU A 22 9.24 2.07 -5.87
C LEU A 22 10.42 2.68 -6.64
N ASP A 23 10.20 3.78 -7.36
CA ASP A 23 11.26 4.47 -8.11
C ASP A 23 12.37 5.00 -7.19
N ILE A 24 11.99 5.68 -6.10
CA ILE A 24 12.93 6.24 -5.13
C ILE A 24 13.73 5.12 -4.47
N LEU A 25 13.07 4.06 -3.98
CA LEU A 25 13.76 2.94 -3.35
C LEU A 25 14.71 2.25 -4.34
N ASN A 26 14.31 2.07 -5.60
CA ASN A 26 15.17 1.50 -6.64
C ASN A 26 16.40 2.36 -6.95
N LYS A 27 16.26 3.68 -6.92
CA LYS A 27 17.42 4.59 -7.03
C LYS A 27 18.34 4.44 -5.82
N MET A 28 17.78 4.28 -4.62
CA MET A 28 18.54 4.09 -3.38
C MET A 28 19.22 2.72 -3.28
N SER A 29 18.60 1.63 -3.75
CA SER A 29 19.19 0.27 -3.71
C SER A 29 20.43 0.13 -4.59
N LYS A 30 20.63 1.03 -5.56
CA LYS A 30 21.85 1.07 -6.38
C LYS A 30 23.06 1.61 -5.63
N THR A 31 22.83 2.49 -4.64
CA THR A 31 23.89 3.13 -3.85
C THR A 31 24.01 2.53 -2.45
N HIS A 32 22.95 1.91 -1.96
CA HIS A 32 22.89 1.28 -0.64
C HIS A 32 22.68 -0.23 -0.80
N ASN A 33 23.32 -1.00 0.06
CA ASN A 33 23.34 -2.45 -0.06
C ASN A 33 22.05 -3.09 0.45
N PHE A 34 20.93 -2.98 -0.27
CA PHE A 34 19.68 -3.70 0.01
C PHE A 34 18.98 -4.10 -1.29
N ARG A 35 18.12 -5.11 -1.22
CA ARG A 35 17.37 -5.65 -2.37
C ARG A 35 15.90 -5.24 -2.29
N ILE A 36 15.26 -5.16 -3.44
CA ILE A 36 13.85 -4.78 -3.56
C ILE A 36 13.10 -5.87 -4.31
N PHE A 37 11.88 -6.14 -3.85
CA PHE A 37 10.91 -6.99 -4.53
C PHE A 37 9.55 -6.26 -4.49
N ALA A 38 8.92 -6.10 -5.65
CA ALA A 38 7.63 -5.44 -5.75
C ALA A 38 6.49 -6.45 -5.54
N VAL A 39 5.50 -6.09 -4.75
CA VAL A 39 4.30 -6.91 -4.51
C VAL A 39 3.06 -6.11 -4.80
N THR A 40 2.15 -6.70 -5.58
CA THR A 40 0.81 -6.14 -5.80
C THR A 40 -0.25 -7.09 -5.27
N ILE A 41 -1.22 -6.56 -4.53
CA ILE A 41 -2.27 -7.38 -3.92
C ILE A 41 -3.56 -7.22 -4.72
N ASP A 42 -4.02 -8.18 -5.50
CA ASP A 42 -5.30 -8.12 -6.21
C ASP A 42 -6.50 -8.37 -5.28
N GLU A 43 -7.41 -7.40 -5.20
CA GLU A 43 -8.62 -7.51 -4.37
C GLU A 43 -9.79 -8.21 -5.08
N GLY A 44 -9.67 -8.46 -6.39
CA GLY A 44 -10.73 -9.06 -7.19
C GLY A 44 -11.89 -8.10 -7.46
N ILE A 45 -11.62 -6.80 -7.66
CA ILE A 45 -12.62 -5.81 -8.06
C ILE A 45 -12.65 -5.76 -9.60
N PRO A 46 -13.76 -6.17 -10.25
CA PRO A 46 -13.86 -6.19 -11.72
C PRO A 46 -13.68 -4.82 -12.34
N GLY A 47 -12.92 -4.73 -13.44
CA GLY A 47 -12.77 -3.53 -14.27
C GLY A 47 -11.87 -2.43 -13.68
N TYR A 48 -11.61 -2.40 -12.38
CA TYR A 48 -10.80 -1.37 -11.74
C TYR A 48 -9.29 -1.62 -11.83
N ARG A 49 -8.88 -2.90 -11.88
CA ARG A 49 -7.49 -3.28 -11.61
C ARG A 49 -6.65 -3.62 -12.82
N ASP A 50 -7.27 -3.86 -13.97
CA ASP A 50 -6.55 -4.31 -15.16
C ASP A 50 -5.58 -3.25 -15.67
N GLU A 51 -5.95 -1.97 -15.59
CA GLU A 51 -5.04 -0.85 -15.92
C GLU A 51 -3.87 -0.80 -14.93
N ALA A 52 -4.17 -0.82 -13.63
CA ALA A 52 -3.18 -0.73 -12.56
C ALA A 52 -2.15 -1.87 -12.61
N LEU A 53 -2.61 -3.11 -12.80
CA LEU A 53 -1.74 -4.29 -12.91
C LEU A 53 -0.80 -4.18 -14.09
N LYS A 54 -1.29 -3.80 -15.27
CA LYS A 54 -0.46 -3.58 -16.47
C LYS A 54 0.55 -2.47 -16.27
N ILE A 55 0.15 -1.37 -15.62
CA ILE A 55 1.05 -0.26 -15.31
C ILE A 55 2.19 -0.74 -14.41
N VAL A 56 1.87 -1.47 -13.34
CA VAL A 56 2.88 -1.96 -12.39
C VAL A 56 3.80 -2.97 -13.04
N GLU A 57 3.27 -3.93 -13.80
CA GLU A 57 4.07 -4.94 -14.51
C GLU A 57 5.08 -4.28 -15.46
N ASN A 58 4.60 -3.36 -16.32
CA ASN A 58 5.47 -2.63 -17.25
C ASN A 58 6.51 -1.77 -16.53
N PHE A 59 6.12 -1.14 -15.43
CA PHE A 59 7.01 -0.30 -14.64
C PHE A 59 8.10 -1.12 -13.94
N CYS A 60 7.75 -2.26 -13.35
CA CYS A 60 8.71 -3.19 -12.74
C CYS A 60 9.66 -3.78 -13.78
N ALA A 61 9.14 -4.17 -14.95
CA ALA A 61 9.96 -4.65 -16.07
C ALA A 61 10.97 -3.58 -16.55
N ARG A 62 10.53 -2.32 -16.66
CA ARG A 62 11.40 -1.19 -17.03
C ARG A 62 12.51 -0.96 -16.00
N LEU A 63 12.20 -1.11 -14.71
CA LEU A 63 13.16 -0.96 -13.63
C LEU A 63 14.01 -2.22 -13.37
N LYS A 64 13.68 -3.34 -14.02
CA LYS A 64 14.28 -4.68 -13.80
C LYS A 64 14.15 -5.14 -12.35
N ILE A 65 12.98 -4.95 -11.77
CA ILE A 65 12.64 -5.36 -10.39
C ILE A 65 11.75 -6.60 -10.46
N GLU A 66 12.02 -7.58 -9.62
CA GLU A 66 11.15 -8.75 -9.44
C GLU A 66 9.79 -8.32 -8.89
N HIS A 67 8.72 -8.84 -9.49
CA HIS A 67 7.34 -8.47 -9.18
C HIS A 67 6.46 -9.71 -9.11
N GLU A 68 5.61 -9.77 -8.08
CA GLU A 68 4.62 -10.84 -7.90
C GLU A 68 3.26 -10.25 -7.50
N VAL A 69 2.20 -10.86 -8.01
CA VAL A 69 0.82 -10.50 -7.69
C VAL A 69 0.22 -11.57 -6.79
N PHE A 70 -0.40 -11.15 -5.70
CA PHE A 70 -1.12 -12.03 -4.77
C PHE A 70 -2.60 -11.65 -4.76
N SER A 71 -3.51 -12.58 -5.02
CA SER A 71 -4.94 -12.28 -5.00
C SER A 71 -5.60 -12.59 -3.66
N TYR A 72 -6.67 -11.88 -3.31
CA TYR A 72 -7.52 -12.24 -2.17
C TYR A 72 -8.15 -13.61 -2.36
N LYS A 73 -8.50 -13.98 -3.60
CA LYS A 73 -9.10 -15.26 -3.90
C LYS A 73 -8.16 -16.42 -3.56
N GLU A 74 -6.88 -16.31 -3.88
CA GLU A 74 -5.88 -17.35 -3.55
C GLU A 74 -5.50 -17.37 -2.06
N LEU A 75 -5.51 -16.20 -1.41
CA LEU A 75 -5.06 -16.08 -0.01
C LEU A 75 -6.15 -16.39 1.02
N PHE A 76 -7.40 -16.09 0.70
CA PHE A 76 -8.53 -16.12 1.64
C PHE A 76 -9.76 -16.86 1.12
N ASP A 77 -9.68 -17.47 -0.07
CA ASP A 77 -10.80 -18.12 -0.79
C ASP A 77 -12.00 -17.20 -1.08
N LEU A 78 -11.82 -15.88 -0.88
CA LEU A 78 -12.86 -14.86 -0.97
C LEU A 78 -12.33 -13.63 -1.70
N THR A 79 -13.11 -13.06 -2.62
CA THR A 79 -12.87 -11.71 -3.17
C THR A 79 -13.39 -10.62 -2.23
N LEU A 80 -13.04 -9.37 -2.50
CA LEU A 80 -13.66 -8.25 -1.78
C LEU A 80 -15.18 -8.26 -1.97
N GLU A 81 -15.69 -8.46 -3.19
CA GLU A 81 -17.12 -8.49 -3.47
C GLU A 81 -17.84 -9.60 -2.68
N GLU A 82 -17.32 -10.84 -2.72
CA GLU A 82 -17.88 -11.97 -1.96
C GLU A 82 -17.90 -11.66 -0.46
N SER A 83 -16.86 -10.99 0.06
CA SER A 83 -16.82 -10.59 1.47
C SER A 83 -17.84 -9.50 1.82
N LEU A 84 -18.19 -8.64 0.87
CA LEU A 84 -19.22 -7.62 1.04
C LEU A 84 -20.63 -8.20 0.96
N GLU A 85 -20.85 -9.25 0.17
CA GLU A 85 -22.13 -9.97 0.14
C GLU A 85 -22.37 -10.77 1.42
N LEU A 86 -21.31 -11.36 1.98
CA LEU A 86 -21.37 -12.13 3.23
C LEU A 86 -21.55 -11.27 4.49
N ARG A 87 -21.40 -9.94 4.39
CA ARG A 87 -21.52 -9.07 5.57
C ARG A 87 -22.98 -9.02 6.03
N GLY A 88 -23.21 -9.38 7.29
CA GLY A 88 -24.56 -9.39 7.89
C GLY A 88 -25.12 -7.99 8.16
N ASP A 89 -24.28 -6.97 8.30
CA ASP A 89 -24.69 -5.58 8.43
C ASP A 89 -23.74 -4.61 7.71
N ASN A 90 -24.23 -3.41 7.37
CA ASN A 90 -23.46 -2.36 6.72
C ASN A 90 -22.63 -1.53 7.70
N LYS A 91 -22.38 -1.99 8.94
CA LYS A 91 -21.60 -1.22 9.92
C LYS A 91 -20.11 -1.19 9.56
N LEU A 92 -19.62 -2.24 8.90
CA LEU A 92 -18.25 -2.29 8.38
C LEU A 92 -18.23 -1.78 6.94
N SER A 93 -17.53 -0.66 6.72
CA SER A 93 -17.34 -0.12 5.38
C SER A 93 -16.49 -1.06 4.52
N SER A 94 -16.70 -1.03 3.21
CA SER A 94 -15.90 -1.78 2.24
C SER A 94 -14.40 -1.52 2.40
N CYS A 95 -14.03 -0.26 2.60
CA CYS A 95 -12.67 0.18 2.88
C CYS A 95 -12.07 -0.43 4.17
N SER A 96 -12.88 -0.65 5.21
CA SER A 96 -12.41 -1.26 6.47
C SER A 96 -12.08 -2.75 6.30
N ILE A 97 -12.92 -3.47 5.55
CA ILE A 97 -12.71 -4.89 5.23
C ILE A 97 -11.50 -5.03 4.30
N CYS A 98 -11.51 -4.28 3.19
CA CYS A 98 -10.41 -4.26 2.22
C CYS A 98 -9.07 -3.92 2.89
N GLY A 99 -8.99 -2.88 3.70
CA GLY A 99 -7.76 -2.50 4.39
C GLY A 99 -7.25 -3.55 5.38
N THR A 100 -8.14 -4.37 5.95
CA THR A 100 -7.76 -5.48 6.85
C THR A 100 -7.21 -6.66 6.07
N PHE A 101 -7.86 -7.07 4.99
CA PHE A 101 -7.35 -8.11 4.11
C PHE A 101 -6.05 -7.71 3.44
N ARG A 102 -5.92 -6.46 2.96
CA ARG A 102 -4.69 -5.96 2.32
C ARG A 102 -3.49 -6.06 3.24
N ARG A 103 -3.64 -5.67 4.52
CA ARG A 103 -2.57 -5.77 5.52
C ARG A 103 -2.14 -7.22 5.75
N ARG A 104 -3.10 -8.14 5.85
CA ARG A 104 -2.81 -9.58 5.98
C ARG A 104 -2.15 -10.13 4.73
N ALA A 105 -2.65 -9.78 3.55
CA ALA A 105 -2.11 -10.23 2.27
C ALA A 105 -0.65 -9.79 2.09
N LEU A 106 -0.33 -8.54 2.44
CA LEU A 106 1.06 -8.06 2.46
C LEU A 106 1.94 -8.83 3.45
N ASP A 107 1.42 -9.17 4.63
CA ASP A 107 2.15 -9.99 5.60
C ASP A 107 2.40 -11.42 5.08
N HIS A 108 1.46 -11.99 4.31
CA HIS A 108 1.64 -13.28 3.65
C HIS A 108 2.66 -13.20 2.52
N ALA A 109 2.53 -12.21 1.63
CA ALA A 109 3.44 -11.99 0.51
C ALA A 109 4.88 -11.77 0.98
N ALA A 110 5.08 -10.92 1.99
CA ALA A 110 6.40 -10.68 2.56
C ALA A 110 7.02 -11.94 3.17
N LYS A 111 6.22 -12.84 3.77
CA LYS A 111 6.72 -14.13 4.25
C LYS A 111 7.07 -15.07 3.11
N ALA A 112 6.26 -15.14 2.05
CA ALA A 112 6.49 -15.99 0.90
C ALA A 112 7.83 -15.68 0.23
N ILE A 113 8.16 -14.40 0.06
CA ILE A 113 9.41 -13.95 -0.53
C ILE A 113 10.57 -13.80 0.49
N ASN A 114 10.35 -14.15 1.76
CA ASN A 114 11.30 -13.99 2.86
C ASN A 114 11.85 -12.55 3.02
N ALA A 115 10.98 -11.54 2.85
CA ALA A 115 11.34 -10.15 3.05
C ALA A 115 11.57 -9.82 4.54
N ASN A 116 12.48 -8.88 4.80
CA ASN A 116 12.76 -8.37 6.14
C ASN A 116 11.90 -7.14 6.47
N VAL A 117 11.49 -6.40 5.44
CA VAL A 117 10.82 -5.10 5.58
C VAL A 117 9.71 -4.98 4.53
N ILE A 118 8.55 -4.46 4.92
CA ILE A 118 7.46 -4.05 4.02
C ILE A 118 7.45 -2.52 3.95
N ALA A 119 7.57 -1.96 2.76
CA ALA A 119 7.45 -0.53 2.50
C ALA A 119 6.09 -0.21 1.86
N THR A 120 5.40 0.81 2.39
CA THR A 120 4.12 1.29 1.86
C THR A 120 4.20 2.79 1.54
N GLY A 121 3.49 3.21 0.49
CA GLY A 121 3.52 4.58 -0.02
C GLY A 121 2.64 5.59 0.71
N HIS A 122 2.43 5.43 2.03
CA HIS A 122 1.65 6.40 2.79
C HIS A 122 2.42 7.72 2.94
N ASN A 123 1.79 8.82 2.54
CA ASN A 123 2.37 10.16 2.57
C ASN A 123 1.99 10.94 3.85
N LEU A 124 2.50 12.16 4.03
CA LEU A 124 2.23 12.97 5.22
C LEU A 124 0.73 13.28 5.38
N ASP A 125 0.05 13.64 4.29
CA ASP A 125 -1.39 13.92 4.27
C ASP A 125 -2.20 12.70 4.74
N ASP A 126 -1.86 11.48 4.31
CA ASP A 126 -2.48 10.23 4.77
C ASP A 126 -2.34 10.04 6.28
N ILE A 127 -1.16 10.36 6.83
CA ILE A 127 -0.88 10.27 8.27
C ILE A 127 -1.73 11.28 9.02
N LEU A 128 -1.76 12.53 8.56
CA LEU A 128 -2.55 13.60 9.19
C LEU A 128 -4.05 13.32 9.13
N GLN A 129 -4.57 12.87 7.99
CA GLN A 129 -5.98 12.47 7.87
C GLN A 129 -6.33 11.34 8.85
N THR A 130 -5.47 10.32 8.93
CA THR A 130 -5.69 9.20 9.86
C THR A 130 -5.67 9.68 11.32
N PHE A 131 -4.76 10.61 11.66
CA PHE A 131 -4.68 11.21 12.98
C PHE A 131 -5.95 11.99 13.33
N LEU A 132 -6.43 12.85 12.42
CA LEU A 132 -7.65 13.62 12.61
C LEU A 132 -8.87 12.71 12.75
N ILE A 133 -9.01 11.68 11.92
CA ILE A 133 -10.11 10.70 12.03
C ILE A 133 -10.11 10.05 13.42
N ASN A 134 -8.95 9.62 13.90
CA ASN A 134 -8.84 8.96 15.19
C ASN A 134 -9.16 9.90 16.36
N ILE A 135 -8.73 11.17 16.27
CA ILE A 135 -9.09 12.22 17.25
C ILE A 135 -10.60 12.47 17.25
N LEU A 136 -11.20 12.71 16.09
CA LEU A 136 -12.63 13.00 15.96
C LEU A 136 -13.49 11.82 16.41
N SER A 137 -13.01 10.59 16.22
CA SER A 137 -13.67 9.38 16.70
C SER A 137 -13.52 9.16 18.22
N GLY A 138 -12.70 9.95 18.91
CA GLY A 138 -12.42 9.78 20.34
C GLY A 138 -11.67 8.47 20.68
N ASP A 139 -11.07 7.81 19.68
CA ASP A 139 -10.45 6.49 19.86
C ASP A 139 -8.97 6.63 20.24
N ALA A 140 -8.73 6.91 21.52
CA ALA A 140 -7.38 7.09 22.06
C ALA A 140 -6.47 5.86 21.85
N LYS A 141 -7.04 4.65 21.71
CA LYS A 141 -6.27 3.44 21.42
C LYS A 141 -5.74 3.47 19.98
N LYS A 142 -6.57 3.85 19.00
CA LYS A 142 -6.13 3.98 17.61
C LYS A 142 -5.10 5.09 17.42
N ILE A 143 -5.18 6.17 18.19
CA ILE A 143 -4.13 7.22 18.20
C ILE A 143 -2.80 6.60 18.64
N GLY A 144 -2.79 5.79 19.70
CA GLY A 144 -1.59 5.08 20.16
C GLY A 144 -1.02 4.08 19.15
N TRP A 145 -1.85 3.53 18.25
CA TRP A 145 -1.39 2.61 17.18
C TRP A 145 -0.75 3.30 15.98
N MET A 146 -0.72 4.63 15.94
CA MET A 146 -0.07 5.37 14.87
C MET A 146 1.45 5.42 15.00
N ASP A 147 1.97 5.11 16.19
CA ASP A 147 3.41 5.02 16.45
C ASP A 147 4.02 3.85 15.64
N PRO A 148 5.22 4.00 15.05
CA PRO A 148 5.95 2.89 14.44
C PRO A 148 5.97 1.65 15.34
N ASP A 149 5.55 0.52 14.78
CA ASP A 149 5.49 -0.76 15.47
C ASP A 149 6.87 -1.13 16.05
N THR A 150 6.98 -1.08 17.38
CA THR A 150 8.18 -1.44 18.15
C THR A 150 8.20 -2.92 18.51
N SER A 151 7.18 -3.69 18.14
CA SER A 151 7.15 -5.12 18.39
C SER A 151 8.29 -5.82 17.63
N SER A 152 8.78 -6.93 18.20
CA SER A 152 9.79 -7.78 17.57
C SER A 152 9.22 -8.60 16.41
N ASN A 153 8.35 -8.00 15.61
CA ASN A 153 7.80 -8.63 14.42
C ASN A 153 8.93 -9.01 13.47
N LYS A 154 8.84 -10.23 12.93
CA LYS A 154 9.87 -10.79 12.03
C LYS A 154 10.05 -9.96 10.75
N VAL A 155 8.99 -9.26 10.34
CA VAL A 155 8.98 -8.34 9.18
C VAL A 155 8.56 -6.95 9.66
N ARG A 156 9.42 -5.94 9.45
CA ARG A 156 9.15 -4.56 9.88
C ARG A 156 8.33 -3.82 8.84
N LYS A 157 7.44 -2.92 9.25
CA LYS A 157 6.63 -2.10 8.34
C LYS A 157 7.16 -0.67 8.36
N ILE A 158 7.46 -0.12 7.19
CA ILE A 158 8.00 1.23 7.03
C ILE A 158 7.13 2.06 6.07
N LYS A 159 7.16 3.38 6.28
CA LYS A 159 6.46 4.37 5.46
C LYS A 159 7.44 5.47 5.06
N PRO A 160 8.28 5.25 4.03
CA PRO A 160 9.36 6.20 3.70
C PRO A 160 8.85 7.58 3.27
N LEU A 161 7.61 7.68 2.81
CA LEU A 161 6.98 8.93 2.36
C LEU A 161 6.20 9.66 3.47
N SER A 162 6.21 9.18 4.72
CA SER A 162 5.33 9.70 5.78
C SER A 162 5.59 11.16 6.18
N GLU A 163 6.71 11.73 5.74
CA GLU A 163 7.10 13.12 6.02
C GLU A 163 7.05 14.00 4.75
N ILE A 164 6.54 13.46 3.64
CA ILE A 164 6.48 14.12 2.33
C ILE A 164 5.03 14.43 1.99
N TYR A 165 4.75 15.64 1.53
CA TYR A 165 3.40 16.04 1.15
C TYR A 165 2.94 15.33 -0.13
N GLU A 166 1.63 15.11 -0.26
CA GLU A 166 1.03 14.55 -1.47
C GLU A 166 1.38 15.40 -2.70
N SER A 167 1.40 16.74 -2.56
CA SER A 167 1.76 17.67 -3.63
C SER A 167 3.18 17.47 -4.16
N GLU A 168 4.14 17.17 -3.29
CA GLU A 168 5.54 16.90 -3.65
C GLU A 168 5.67 15.54 -4.37
N ILE A 169 4.91 14.54 -3.93
CA ILE A 169 4.86 13.22 -4.58
C ILE A 169 4.26 13.34 -5.98
N VAL A 170 3.17 14.11 -6.11
CA VAL A 170 2.56 14.42 -7.42
C VAL A 170 3.56 15.12 -8.32
N PHE A 171 4.24 16.15 -7.81
CA PHE A 171 5.28 16.87 -8.55
C PHE A 171 6.40 15.92 -9.01
N TYR A 172 6.86 15.02 -8.14
CA TYR A 172 7.86 14.00 -8.50
C TYR A 172 7.36 13.07 -9.60
N ALA A 173 6.12 12.58 -9.49
CA ALA A 173 5.54 11.67 -10.47
C ALA A 173 5.46 12.29 -11.87
N PHE A 174 5.04 13.56 -11.95
CA PHE A 174 4.97 14.30 -13.21
C PHE A 174 6.36 14.60 -13.79
N THR A 175 7.29 15.09 -12.96
CA THR A 175 8.64 15.43 -13.42
C THR A 175 9.45 14.22 -13.89
N ASN A 176 9.16 13.02 -13.35
CA ASN A 176 9.80 11.77 -13.74
C ASN A 176 8.98 10.94 -14.74
N ASN A 177 7.85 11.46 -15.26
CA ASN A 177 6.96 10.77 -16.20
C ASN A 177 6.58 9.34 -15.75
N LEU A 178 6.14 9.21 -14.51
CA LEU A 178 5.70 7.93 -13.97
C LEU A 178 4.30 7.58 -14.52
N PRO A 179 4.10 6.37 -15.06
CA PRO A 179 2.77 5.93 -15.51
C PRO A 179 1.99 5.53 -14.26
N PHE A 180 1.01 6.31 -13.83
CA PHE A 180 0.13 5.94 -12.71
C PHE A 180 -1.32 5.87 -13.17
N GLN A 181 -2.11 5.00 -12.53
CA GLN A 181 -3.52 4.81 -12.88
C GLN A 181 -4.32 6.11 -12.72
N THR A 182 -5.31 6.31 -13.59
CA THR A 182 -6.20 7.49 -13.52
C THR A 182 -7.55 7.16 -12.91
N GLU A 183 -7.96 5.90 -12.93
CA GLU A 183 -9.27 5.49 -12.41
C GLU A 183 -9.30 5.46 -10.87
N PRO A 184 -10.31 6.10 -10.24
CA PRO A 184 -10.53 6.03 -8.80
C PRO A 184 -11.24 4.72 -8.42
N CYS A 185 -11.02 4.26 -7.19
CA CYS A 185 -11.69 3.06 -6.68
C CYS A 185 -13.22 3.29 -6.61
N PRO A 186 -14.06 2.35 -7.06
CA PRO A 186 -15.52 2.47 -6.98
C PRO A 186 -16.05 2.72 -5.55
N HIS A 187 -15.34 2.22 -4.54
CA HIS A 187 -15.70 2.35 -3.12
C HIS A 187 -15.05 3.54 -2.41
N MET A 188 -14.34 4.42 -3.13
CA MET A 188 -13.55 5.51 -2.53
C MET A 188 -14.41 6.47 -1.69
N ASN A 189 -15.67 6.68 -2.07
CA ASN A 189 -16.55 7.67 -1.46
C ASN A 189 -17.35 7.15 -0.24
N GLU A 190 -17.14 5.90 0.18
CA GLU A 190 -17.88 5.32 1.32
C GLU A 190 -17.28 5.67 2.69
N GLY A 191 -16.14 6.36 2.74
CA GLY A 191 -15.39 6.61 3.97
C GLY A 191 -15.33 8.08 4.39
N ILE A 192 -15.24 8.30 5.71
CA ILE A 192 -15.04 9.62 6.33
C ILE A 192 -13.79 10.36 5.83
N ARG A 193 -12.84 9.64 5.23
CA ARG A 193 -11.63 10.21 4.62
C ARG A 193 -11.95 11.24 3.53
N THR A 194 -13.01 11.02 2.76
CA THR A 194 -13.37 11.95 1.67
C THR A 194 -13.89 13.28 2.20
N GLU A 195 -14.50 13.31 3.38
CA GLU A 195 -15.03 14.53 4.01
C GLU A 195 -13.95 15.36 4.72
N ILE A 196 -12.82 14.74 5.07
CA ILE A 196 -11.70 15.38 5.80
C ILE A 196 -10.61 15.89 4.85
N ARG A 197 -10.64 15.45 3.58
CA ARG A 197 -9.62 15.74 2.57
C ARG A 197 -9.68 17.18 2.06
#